data_AF-A0A6P0K3X2-F1
#
_entry.id   AF-A0A6P0K3X2-F1
#
_cell.length_a   1.000
_cell.length_b   1.000
_cell.length_c   1.000
_cell.angle_alpha   90.00
_cell.angle_beta   90.00
_cell.angle_gamma   90.00
#
_symmetry.space_group_name_H-M   'P 1'
#
loop_
_entity.id
_entity.type
_entity.pdbx_description
1 polymer ?
#
loop_
_entity_poly.entity_id
_entity_poly.type
_entity_poly.pdbx_seq_one_letter_code
_entity_poly.pdbx_strand_id
1 'polypeptide(L)'
;MTGKLTNLNQQELTISSDNFSQSLPISQINDIAFNGEVWITNPNGGRIRKIRGPEQTSSGQQIWREVPLSAFNLQQPPEQAILSLGTVLSGEDWADILSVSRDSTYVVQEILFESPGMMTIKAVPVD
;
A
#
# COMPACT_ATOMS: atom_id res chain seq x y z
N MET A 1 -5.87 13.54 10.21
CA MET A 1 -6.38 14.11 8.94
C MET A 1 -6.89 12.95 8.09
N THR A 2 -7.98 13.10 7.33
CA THR A 2 -8.59 11.99 6.58
C THR A 2 -9.01 12.47 5.18
N GLY A 3 -8.81 11.63 4.17
CA GLY A 3 -9.20 11.90 2.80
C GLY A 3 -8.82 10.74 1.88
N LYS A 4 -9.17 10.84 0.60
CA LYS A 4 -8.72 9.91 -0.44
C LYS A 4 -7.27 10.24 -0.79
N LEU A 5 -6.37 9.26 -0.70
CA LEU A 5 -5.02 9.41 -1.23
C LEU A 5 -5.10 9.54 -2.75
N THR A 6 -4.57 10.65 -3.29
CA THR A 6 -4.61 10.91 -4.74
C THR A 6 -3.23 11.01 -5.37
N ASN A 7 -2.20 11.28 -4.57
CA ASN A 7 -0.81 11.29 -4.99
C ASN A 7 0.08 10.86 -3.82
N LEU A 8 1.12 10.09 -4.13
CA LEU A 8 2.20 9.76 -3.22
C LEU A 8 3.49 9.66 -4.02
N ASN A 9 4.47 10.50 -3.70
CA ASN A 9 5.80 10.48 -4.31
C ASN A 9 6.87 10.78 -3.24
N GLN A 10 8.13 10.90 -3.66
CA GLN A 10 9.26 11.11 -2.74
C GLN A 10 9.21 12.44 -1.96
N GLN A 11 8.45 13.43 -2.44
CA GLN A 11 8.42 14.78 -1.89
C GLN A 11 7.17 14.99 -1.03
N GLU A 12 6.02 14.54 -1.53
CA GLU A 12 4.73 14.79 -0.89
C GLU A 12 3.71 13.68 -1.09
N LEU A 13 2.71 13.74 -0.23
CA LEU A 13 1.44 13.04 -0.35
C LEU A 13 0.32 14.06 -0.52
N THR A 14 -0.64 13.77 -1.39
CA THR A 14 -1.84 14.58 -1.56
C THR A 14 -3.06 13.77 -1.13
N ILE A 15 -3.88 14.35 -0.26
CA ILE A 15 -5.22 13.84 0.03
C ILE A 15 -6.28 14.77 -0.53
N SER A 16 -7.42 14.21 -0.94
CA SER A 16 -8.58 14.98 -1.34
C SER A 16 -9.87 14.50 -0.67
N SER A 17 -10.82 15.42 -0.49
CA SER A 17 -12.20 15.15 -0.06
C SER A 17 -13.10 16.20 -0.69
N ASP A 18 -14.17 15.82 -1.38
CA ASP A 18 -15.18 16.67 -2.05
C ASP A 18 -14.66 18.00 -2.65
N ASN A 19 -14.45 19.04 -1.82
CA ASN A 19 -14.00 20.38 -2.23
C ASN A 19 -12.63 20.80 -1.67
N PHE A 20 -11.87 19.86 -1.13
CA PHE A 20 -10.59 20.10 -0.46
C PHE A 20 -9.51 19.17 -1.02
N SER A 21 -8.34 19.72 -1.28
CA SER A 21 -7.13 18.98 -1.64
C SER A 21 -5.97 19.58 -0.90
N GLN A 22 -5.16 18.75 -0.27
CA GLN A 22 -4.00 19.19 0.49
C GLN A 22 -2.81 18.27 0.23
N SER A 23 -1.68 18.89 -0.10
CA SER A 23 -0.37 18.23 -0.12
C SER A 23 0.34 18.40 1.22
N LEU A 24 0.98 17.33 1.68
CA LEU A 24 1.82 17.28 2.87
C LEU A 24 3.21 16.77 2.47
N PRO A 25 4.29 17.43 2.88
CA PRO A 25 5.64 16.91 2.67
C PRO A 25 5.82 15.56 3.38
N ILE A 26 6.46 14.59 2.73
CA ILE A 26 6.72 13.26 3.33
C ILE A 26 7.43 13.37 4.67
N SER A 27 8.32 14.35 4.83
CA SER A 27 9.06 14.60 6.08
C SER A 27 8.19 14.99 7.27
N GLN A 28 6.91 15.29 7.06
CA GLN A 28 5.94 15.64 8.11
C GLN A 28 4.94 14.51 8.39
N ILE A 29 5.07 13.37 7.72
CA ILE A 29 4.13 12.25 7.79
C ILE A 29 4.83 11.10 8.50
N ASN A 30 4.20 10.57 9.54
CA ASN A 30 4.69 9.37 10.23
C ASN A 30 4.08 8.10 9.62
N ASP A 31 2.78 8.13 9.34
CA ASP A 31 2.01 6.99 8.88
C ASP A 31 0.80 7.40 8.01
N ILE A 32 0.34 6.44 7.20
CA ILE A 32 -0.93 6.47 6.48
C ILE A 32 -1.68 5.19 6.83
N ALA A 33 -2.80 5.32 7.53
CA ALA A 33 -3.72 4.21 7.79
C ALA A 33 -4.88 4.23 6.79
N PHE A 34 -5.05 3.14 6.03
CA PHE A 34 -6.16 2.96 5.10
C PHE A 34 -7.34 2.30 5.81
N ASN A 35 -8.51 2.94 5.71
CA ASN A 35 -9.74 2.48 6.34
C ASN A 35 -10.85 2.31 5.30
N GLY A 36 -11.80 1.43 5.59
CA GLY A 36 -12.98 1.19 4.76
C GLY A 36 -12.96 -0.15 4.04
N GLU A 37 -13.90 -0.30 3.12
CA GLU A 37 -14.09 -1.55 2.37
C GLU A 37 -13.42 -1.43 1.01
N VAL A 38 -12.70 -2.49 0.62
CA VAL A 38 -12.06 -2.57 -0.69
C VAL A 38 -12.78 -3.60 -1.53
N TRP A 39 -13.12 -3.19 -2.75
CA TRP A 39 -13.67 -4.07 -3.77
C TRP A 39 -12.57 -4.40 -4.77
N ILE A 40 -12.27 -5.68 -4.92
CA ILE A 40 -11.17 -6.16 -5.74
C ILE A 40 -11.73 -6.99 -6.86
N THR A 41 -11.37 -6.63 -8.08
CA THR A 41 -11.67 -7.44 -9.26
C THR A 41 -10.70 -8.61 -9.28
N ASN A 42 -11.21 -9.83 -9.11
CA ASN A 42 -10.41 -11.04 -9.25
C ASN A 42 -10.03 -11.27 -10.74
N PRO A 43 -9.08 -12.19 -11.03
CA PRO A 43 -8.68 -12.49 -12.41
C PRO A 43 -9.83 -12.94 -13.33
N ASN A 44 -10.93 -13.43 -12.75
CA ASN A 44 -12.13 -13.87 -13.48
C ASN A 44 -13.16 -12.75 -13.70
N GLY A 45 -12.84 -11.49 -13.36
CA GLY A 45 -13.72 -10.33 -13.51
C GLY A 45 -14.80 -10.20 -12.42
N GLY A 46 -14.82 -11.09 -11.43
CA GLY A 46 -15.72 -11.04 -10.28
C GLY A 46 -15.22 -10.03 -9.24
N ARG A 47 -16.13 -9.24 -8.66
CA ARG A 47 -15.81 -8.34 -7.56
C ARG A 47 -15.88 -9.07 -6.23
N ILE A 48 -14.75 -9.18 -5.55
CA ILE A 48 -14.65 -9.70 -4.18
C ILE A 48 -14.62 -8.51 -3.23
N ARG A 49 -15.53 -8.49 -2.25
CA ARG A 49 -15.50 -7.54 -1.14
C ARG A 49 -14.49 -8.05 -0.11
N LYS A 50 -13.37 -7.36 0.09
CA LYS A 50 -12.60 -7.52 1.33
C LYS A 50 -12.88 -6.33 2.24
N ILE A 51 -13.63 -6.61 3.29
CA ILE A 51 -13.72 -5.78 4.49
C ILE A 51 -12.61 -6.27 5.40
N ARG A 52 -11.63 -5.44 5.76
CA ARG A 52 -10.83 -5.63 6.97
C ARG A 52 -10.45 -4.25 7.48
N GLY A 53 -11.31 -3.69 8.33
CA GLY A 53 -10.90 -2.58 9.18
C GLY A 53 -9.71 -2.97 10.07
N PRO A 54 -9.11 -2.00 10.78
CA PRO A 54 -7.88 -2.21 11.56
C PRO A 54 -7.98 -3.31 12.63
N GLU A 55 -9.18 -3.76 13.00
CA GLU A 55 -9.39 -4.61 14.17
C GLU A 55 -9.33 -6.13 13.94
N GLN A 56 -9.30 -6.66 12.72
CA GLN A 56 -9.29 -8.13 12.57
C GLN A 56 -8.34 -8.67 11.50
N THR A 57 -7.57 -9.67 11.95
CA THR A 57 -6.72 -10.67 11.26
C THR A 57 -5.26 -10.28 10.98
N SER A 58 -4.42 -10.56 11.97
CA SER A 58 -2.96 -10.73 11.85
C SER A 58 -2.56 -12.03 11.12
N SER A 59 -3.50 -12.90 10.74
CA SER A 59 -3.18 -14.10 9.97
C SER A 59 -2.82 -13.75 8.52
N GLY A 60 -1.55 -13.90 8.15
CA GLY A 60 -1.05 -13.69 6.80
C GLY A 60 -0.71 -12.24 6.44
N GLN A 61 -0.73 -11.31 7.41
CA GLN A 61 -0.23 -9.95 7.18
C GLN A 61 1.26 -10.02 6.80
N GLN A 62 1.58 -9.42 5.66
CA GLN A 62 2.94 -9.24 5.18
C GLN A 62 3.43 -7.87 5.60
N ILE A 63 4.70 -7.81 6.04
CA ILE A 63 5.37 -6.57 6.42
C ILE A 63 6.60 -6.44 5.53
N TRP A 64 6.56 -5.52 4.59
CA TRP A 64 7.69 -5.18 3.73
C TRP A 64 8.38 -3.96 4.31
N ARG A 65 9.60 -4.14 4.83
CA ARG A 65 10.42 -3.09 5.43
C ARG A 65 11.40 -2.53 4.40
N GLU A 66 11.92 -1.34 4.69
CA GLU A 66 12.99 -0.69 3.90
C GLU A 66 12.65 -0.52 2.41
N VAL A 67 11.35 -0.35 2.12
CA VAL A 67 10.86 -0.14 0.76
C VAL A 67 11.20 1.28 0.33
N PRO A 68 11.98 1.51 -0.74
CA PRO A 68 12.20 2.85 -1.26
C PRO A 68 10.87 3.45 -1.73
N LEU A 69 10.63 4.72 -1.39
CA LEU A 69 9.45 5.47 -1.86
C LEU A 69 9.30 5.43 -3.39
N SER A 70 10.43 5.38 -4.12
CA SER A 70 10.46 5.25 -5.59
C SER A 70 9.94 3.92 -6.13
N ALA A 71 9.84 2.88 -5.29
CA ALA A 71 9.33 1.57 -5.69
C ALA A 71 7.79 1.54 -5.70
N PHE A 72 7.11 2.50 -5.07
CA PHE A 72 5.65 2.55 -4.99
C PHE A 72 5.08 3.55 -6.00
N ASN A 73 4.29 3.02 -6.93
CA ASN A 73 3.68 3.80 -8.00
C ASN A 73 2.15 3.74 -7.89
N LEU A 74 1.55 4.80 -7.32
CA LEU A 74 0.11 4.97 -7.26
C LEU A 74 -0.46 5.18 -8.67
N GLN A 75 -1.31 4.25 -9.10
CA GLN A 75 -1.95 4.31 -10.43
C GLN A 75 -3.03 5.39 -10.47
N GLN A 76 -3.42 5.83 -11.66
CA GLN A 76 -4.54 6.78 -11.83
C GLN A 76 -5.65 6.10 -12.65
N PRO A 77 -6.90 6.04 -12.14
CA PRO A 77 -7.39 6.58 -10.87
C PRO A 77 -6.80 5.86 -9.62
N PRO A 78 -6.64 6.54 -8.47
CA PRO A 78 -5.78 6.13 -7.34
C PRO A 78 -6.38 5.06 -6.42
N GLU A 79 -6.87 3.98 -7.01
CA GLU A 79 -7.43 2.83 -6.28
C GLU A 79 -6.46 1.64 -6.26
N GLN A 80 -5.34 1.75 -6.99
CA GLN A 80 -4.34 0.70 -7.11
C GLN A 80 -2.94 1.32 -7.04
N ALA A 81 -1.98 0.54 -6.56
CA ALA A 81 -0.56 0.89 -6.62
C ALA A 81 0.25 -0.31 -7.09
N ILE A 82 1.29 -0.03 -7.87
CA ILE A 82 2.29 -1.03 -8.27
C ILE A 82 3.48 -0.88 -7.32
N LEU A 83 3.88 -1.98 -6.70
CA LEU A 83 5.05 -2.03 -5.84
C LEU A 83 6.17 -2.83 -6.52
N SER A 84 7.24 -2.15 -6.91
CA SER A 84 8.40 -2.76 -7.55
C SER A 84 9.36 -3.35 -6.50
N LEU A 85 9.10 -4.58 -6.09
CA LEU A 85 9.86 -5.26 -5.02
C LEU A 85 11.26 -5.75 -5.44
N GLY A 86 11.54 -5.85 -6.74
CA GLY A 86 12.82 -6.35 -7.27
C GLY A 86 14.04 -5.48 -6.92
N THR A 87 13.83 -4.28 -6.39
CA THR A 87 14.90 -3.37 -5.94
C THR A 87 15.03 -3.29 -4.42
N VAL A 88 14.24 -4.07 -3.67
CA VAL A 88 14.03 -3.89 -2.22
C VAL A 88 14.38 -5.13 -1.41
N LEU A 89 14.10 -6.30 -1.95
CA LEU A 89 14.21 -7.55 -1.21
C LEU A 89 15.59 -8.18 -1.40
N SER A 90 16.16 -8.65 -0.29
CA SER A 90 17.28 -9.58 -0.33
C SER A 90 16.83 -10.87 -1.03
N GLY A 91 17.77 -11.63 -1.63
CA GLY A 91 17.43 -12.80 -2.44
C GLY A 91 16.59 -13.88 -1.72
N GLU A 92 16.66 -13.94 -0.38
CA GLU A 92 15.86 -14.85 0.45
C GLU A 92 14.41 -14.36 0.62
N ASP A 93 14.18 -13.08 0.93
CA ASP A 93 12.82 -12.52 1.04
C ASP A 93 12.08 -12.51 -0.31
N TRP A 94 12.85 -12.39 -1.40
CA TRP A 94 12.35 -12.53 -2.76
C TRP A 94 11.82 -13.95 -3.02
N ALA A 95 12.49 -14.98 -2.51
CA ALA A 95 12.07 -16.37 -2.70
C ALA A 95 10.77 -16.68 -1.94
N ASP A 96 10.60 -16.17 -0.72
CA ASP A 96 9.38 -16.36 0.06
C ASP A 96 8.17 -15.68 -0.60
N ILE A 97 8.32 -14.44 -1.08
CA ILE A 97 7.25 -13.72 -1.78
C ILE A 97 6.91 -14.36 -3.14
N LEU A 98 7.93 -14.80 -3.90
CA LEU A 98 7.70 -15.54 -5.14
C LEU A 98 7.10 -16.93 -4.92
N SER A 99 7.36 -17.58 -3.78
CA SER A 99 6.84 -18.91 -3.46
C SER A 99 5.34 -18.90 -3.13
N VAL A 100 4.83 -17.78 -2.63
CA VAL A 100 3.43 -17.62 -2.24
C VAL A 100 2.58 -17.25 -3.46
N SER A 101 3.01 -16.27 -4.29
CA SER A 101 2.50 -16.09 -5.65
C SER A 101 3.09 -14.85 -6.33
N ARG A 102 3.52 -15.02 -7.59
CA ARG A 102 3.99 -13.95 -8.49
C ARG A 102 2.91 -12.92 -8.83
N ASP A 103 1.62 -13.25 -8.65
CA ASP A 103 0.46 -12.49 -9.15
C ASP A 103 -0.62 -12.25 -8.08
N SER A 104 -0.27 -12.30 -6.79
CA SER A 104 -1.25 -12.12 -5.71
C SER A 104 -1.64 -10.66 -5.56
N THR A 105 -2.94 -10.41 -5.41
CA THR A 105 -3.41 -9.10 -5.04
C THR A 105 -3.29 -8.91 -3.53
N TYR A 106 -2.77 -7.75 -3.12
CA TYR A 106 -2.65 -7.37 -1.71
C TYR A 106 -3.49 -6.13 -1.42
N VAL A 107 -4.08 -6.09 -0.23
CA VAL A 107 -4.71 -4.87 0.31
C VAL A 107 -3.73 -4.21 1.26
N VAL A 108 -3.31 -2.99 0.94
CA VAL A 108 -2.48 -2.16 1.82
C VAL A 108 -3.34 -1.66 2.98
N GLN A 109 -2.86 -1.87 4.19
CA GLN A 109 -3.51 -1.42 5.42
C GLN A 109 -2.83 -0.18 5.98
N GLU A 110 -1.50 -0.15 5.94
CA GLU A 110 -0.70 0.91 6.54
C GLU A 110 0.60 1.12 5.78
N ILE A 111 1.02 2.38 5.67
CA ILE A 111 2.33 2.78 5.19
C ILE A 111 2.98 3.63 6.29
N LEU A 112 4.19 3.28 6.70
CA LEU A 112 4.97 3.98 7.72
C LEU A 112 6.20 4.64 7.09
N PHE A 113 6.52 5.87 7.48
CA PHE A 113 7.69 6.61 7.02
C PHE A 113 8.74 6.71 8.13
N GLU A 114 9.41 5.59 8.40
CA GLU A 114 10.35 5.46 9.53
C GLU A 114 11.74 6.05 9.24
N SER A 115 12.08 6.26 7.96
CA SER A 115 13.36 6.85 7.56
C SER A 115 13.25 7.63 6.24
N PRO A 116 14.10 8.65 6.01
CA PRO A 116 14.03 9.46 4.81
C PRO A 116 14.14 8.64 3.53
N GLY A 117 13.14 8.73 2.66
CA GLY A 117 13.14 8.05 1.35
C GLY A 117 12.73 6.57 1.39
N MET A 118 12.47 6.01 2.57
CA MET A 118 11.99 4.64 2.72
C MET A 118 10.64 4.59 3.43
N MET A 119 9.96 3.46 3.28
CA MET A 119 8.71 3.16 3.95
C MET A 119 8.64 1.69 4.37
N THR A 120 7.79 1.43 5.36
CA THR A 120 7.35 0.09 5.72
C THR A 120 5.89 -0.06 5.30
N ILE A 121 5.58 -1.10 4.52
CA ILE A 121 4.22 -1.36 4.03
C ILE A 121 3.67 -2.59 4.76
N LYS A 122 2.49 -2.44 5.36
CA LYS A 122 1.72 -3.57 5.91
C LYS A 122 0.56 -3.87 4.97
N ALA A 123 0.51 -5.10 4.50
CA ALA A 123 -0.50 -5.54 3.55
C ALA A 123 -1.00 -6.96 3.84
N VAL A 124 -2.19 -7.29 3.37
CA VAL A 124 -2.80 -8.62 3.56
C VAL A 124 -3.13 -9.21 2.19
N PRO A 125 -2.76 -10.48 1.92
CA PRO A 125 -3.11 -11.14 0.67
C PRO A 125 -4.63 -11.30 0.55
N VAL A 126 -5.12 -11.20 -0.68
CA VAL A 126 -6.55 -11.32 -0.99
C VAL A 126 -6.98 -12.77 -1.16
N ASP A 127 -6.02 -13.64 -1.47
CA ASP A 127 -6.16 -15.07 -1.77
C ASP A 127 -6.49 -15.92 -0.53
#